data_AF-A0ABD3Q9B3-F1
#
_entry.id   AF-A0ABD3Q9B3-F1
#
_cell.length_a   1.000
_cell.length_b   1.000
_cell.length_c   1.000
_cell.angle_alpha   90.00
_cell.angle_beta   90.00
_cell.angle_gamma   90.00
#
_symmetry.space_group_name_H-M   'P 1'
#
loop_
_entity.id
_entity.type
_entity.pdbx_description
1 polymer ?
#
loop_
_entity_poly.entity_id
_entity_poly.type
_entity_poly.pdbx_seq_one_letter_code
_entity_poly.pdbx_strand_id
1 'polypeptide(L)'
;MRELAMIFFAMITVVLAAKFTAGFSYSPVFLSSKIKCRLSDVILASKKDDHDDPNDTSSEDFDLQIRALNRMFAADETSKKIRSGPILTTARRRNLEREIDLLSQLDPNFLMKESLSAGVTESTIVAELWKIWYGERGASNERRLRTIEELLVADGPSSWPQAEIEYMALIQEHCGAGDTDSDEINFDLSVWVEPANRLATLLYIMGRFDESKMWCERILSAKPWHIGALSGIVLVCMRLNDEEGILKWAPRGLTILSEETIAARKAWVERNVSLARQKLVDMEELSRSYRTNISGGAGRNNDDRPALTTKKMPSDESDITEDTFWQ
;
A
#
# COMPACT_ATOMS: atom_id res chain seq x y z
N MET A 1 28.86 -6.31 5.62
CA MET A 1 28.14 -5.33 6.48
C MET A 1 28.15 -3.92 5.90
N ARG A 2 29.31 -3.26 5.69
CA ARG A 2 29.37 -1.93 5.04
C ARG A 2 28.89 -1.91 3.58
N GLU A 3 29.17 -2.96 2.81
CA GLU A 3 28.73 -3.03 1.40
C GLU A 3 27.23 -3.27 1.23
N LEU A 4 26.62 -4.10 2.08
CA LEU A 4 25.16 -4.30 2.08
C LEU A 4 24.39 -3.04 2.53
N ALA A 5 24.96 -2.26 3.46
CA ALA A 5 24.43 -0.96 3.83
C ALA A 5 24.57 0.07 2.69
N MET A 6 25.65 0.02 1.90
CA MET A 6 25.78 0.85 0.69
C MET A 6 24.86 0.42 -0.45
N ILE A 7 24.51 -0.86 -0.58
CA ILE A 7 23.48 -1.31 -1.55
C ILE A 7 22.08 -0.89 -1.11
N PHE A 8 21.78 -0.93 0.20
CA PHE A 8 20.52 -0.39 0.74
C PHE A 8 20.45 1.13 0.59
N PHE A 9 21.55 1.85 0.88
CA PHE A 9 21.65 3.27 0.60
C PHE A 9 21.56 3.53 -0.89
N ALA A 10 22.17 2.73 -1.76
CA ALA A 10 22.04 2.86 -3.20
C ALA A 10 20.64 2.50 -3.72
N MET A 11 19.88 1.62 -3.06
CA MET A 11 18.47 1.37 -3.42
C MET A 11 17.57 2.53 -2.96
N ILE A 12 17.78 3.06 -1.76
CA ILE A 12 17.15 4.31 -1.32
C ILE A 12 17.59 5.48 -2.24
N THR A 13 18.86 5.53 -2.61
CA THR A 13 19.44 6.59 -3.45
C THR A 13 19.09 6.42 -4.92
N VAL A 14 18.84 5.23 -5.46
CA VAL A 14 18.37 5.02 -6.85
C VAL A 14 16.90 5.40 -6.95
N VAL A 15 16.09 5.12 -5.92
CA VAL A 15 14.72 5.64 -5.80
C VAL A 15 14.72 7.17 -5.68
N LEU A 16 15.72 7.77 -5.03
CA LEU A 16 15.86 9.24 -4.89
C LEU A 16 16.60 9.91 -6.07
N ALA A 17 17.53 9.24 -6.76
CA ALA A 17 18.39 9.78 -7.82
C ALA A 17 17.72 9.72 -9.20
N ALA A 18 16.66 8.92 -9.36
CA ALA A 18 15.75 9.03 -10.50
C ALA A 18 15.09 10.44 -10.60
N LYS A 19 15.19 11.28 -9.56
CA LYS A 19 14.82 12.71 -9.60
C LYS A 19 15.95 13.67 -10.04
N PHE A 20 17.18 13.21 -10.29
CA PHE A 20 18.33 14.13 -10.52
C PHE A 20 19.18 13.85 -11.78
N THR A 21 18.65 13.13 -12.77
CA THR A 21 19.22 13.16 -14.14
C THR A 21 18.69 14.37 -14.92
N ALA A 22 19.00 15.56 -14.42
CA ALA A 22 19.00 16.81 -15.17
C ALA A 22 20.11 17.71 -14.60
N GLY A 23 21.36 17.30 -14.85
CA GLY A 23 22.54 18.14 -14.87
C GLY A 23 22.96 18.83 -13.57
N PHE A 24 23.79 18.18 -12.76
CA PHE A 24 24.86 18.85 -12.02
C PHE A 24 26.00 17.85 -11.74
N SER A 25 27.22 18.21 -12.14
CA SER A 25 28.45 17.48 -11.86
C SER A 25 29.00 17.93 -10.51
N TYR A 26 29.19 17.01 -9.55
CA TYR A 26 30.00 17.26 -8.37
C TYR A 26 30.86 16.06 -7.96
N SER A 27 32.09 16.39 -7.58
CA SER A 27 33.20 15.54 -7.14
C SER A 27 33.09 15.18 -5.64
N PRO A 28 33.58 14.02 -5.16
CA PRO A 28 33.41 13.62 -3.77
C PRO A 28 34.60 14.03 -2.89
N VAL A 29 34.36 14.82 -1.84
CA VAL A 29 35.30 15.06 -0.75
C VAL A 29 34.55 15.04 0.59
N PHE A 30 34.92 14.09 1.45
CA PHE A 30 34.71 14.02 2.91
C PHE A 30 33.28 14.02 3.49
N LEU A 31 32.97 12.98 4.29
CA LEU A 31 32.92 13.15 5.75
C LEU A 31 32.98 11.78 6.47
N SER A 32 34.02 11.64 7.30
CA SER A 32 34.12 10.70 8.42
C SER A 32 33.64 11.42 9.67
N SER A 33 32.74 10.80 10.46
CA SER A 33 32.94 10.57 11.91
C SER A 33 31.67 10.11 12.64
N LYS A 34 31.81 8.98 13.33
CA LYS A 34 31.29 8.65 14.68
C LYS A 34 29.81 8.97 14.98
N ILE A 35 28.97 7.93 14.94
CA ILE A 35 27.75 7.86 15.76
C ILE A 35 28.05 6.93 16.94
N LYS A 36 28.10 7.50 18.14
CA LYS A 36 28.17 6.79 19.42
C LYS A 36 26.84 7.07 20.12
N CYS A 37 25.96 6.08 20.18
CA CYS A 37 24.67 6.21 20.85
C CYS A 37 24.85 6.42 22.36
N ARG A 38 24.17 7.43 22.91
CA ARG A 38 23.78 7.48 24.33
C ARG A 38 22.28 7.75 24.36
N LEU A 39 21.52 6.70 24.68
CA LEU A 39 20.09 6.72 24.93
C LEU A 39 19.92 6.59 26.45
N SER A 40 19.85 7.72 27.17
CA SER A 40 19.61 7.72 28.62
C SER A 40 18.92 8.98 29.16
N ASP A 41 18.88 10.09 28.43
CA ASP A 41 18.59 11.40 29.05
C ASP A 41 17.23 12.03 28.70
N VAL A 42 16.21 11.27 28.27
CA VAL A 42 14.92 11.86 27.83
C VAL A 42 13.70 11.44 28.69
N ILE A 43 13.88 10.66 29.76
CA ILE A 43 12.76 10.31 30.65
C ILE A 43 13.06 10.82 32.06
N LEU A 44 12.97 12.14 32.28
CA LEU A 44 12.76 12.77 33.60
C LEU A 44 12.69 14.31 33.47
N ALA A 45 11.69 14.85 32.77
CA ALA A 45 11.33 16.26 32.88
C ALA A 45 9.90 16.52 32.35
N SER A 46 8.87 16.10 33.07
CA SER A 46 7.57 16.78 33.02
C SER A 46 6.73 16.37 34.23
N LYS A 47 6.86 17.12 35.33
CA LYS A 47 5.93 17.05 36.46
C LYS A 47 5.97 18.37 37.24
N LYS A 48 5.08 19.30 36.86
CA LYS A 48 4.55 20.48 37.57
C LYS A 48 3.99 21.45 36.51
N ASP A 49 2.80 22.05 36.63
CA ASP A 49 2.12 22.57 37.81
C ASP A 49 0.59 22.39 37.71
N ASP A 50 -0.04 22.12 38.87
CA ASP A 50 -1.48 22.16 39.07
C ASP A 50 -1.91 23.62 39.27
N HIS A 51 -2.82 24.11 38.42
CA HIS A 51 -3.53 25.36 38.65
C HIS A 51 -5.03 25.11 38.45
N ASP A 52 -5.73 24.87 39.56
CA ASP A 52 -7.18 24.71 39.61
C ASP A 52 -7.86 26.07 39.39
N ASP A 53 -8.61 26.22 38.29
CA ASP A 53 -9.54 27.32 38.06
C ASP A 53 -10.98 26.78 38.10
N PRO A 54 -11.77 27.03 39.16
CA PRO A 54 -13.06 26.39 39.36
C PRO A 54 -14.18 27.30 38.85
N ASN A 55 -14.24 27.59 37.54
CA ASN A 55 -15.43 28.25 36.98
C ASN A 55 -15.62 28.11 35.45
N ASP A 56 -15.45 26.91 34.89
CA ASP A 56 -15.77 26.66 33.48
C ASP A 56 -16.96 25.71 33.33
N THR A 57 -18.17 26.27 33.40
CA THR A 57 -19.44 25.56 33.15
C THR A 57 -19.80 25.48 31.65
N SER A 58 -18.85 25.73 30.73
CA SER A 58 -19.12 25.72 29.28
C SER A 58 -18.67 24.44 28.56
N SER A 59 -17.91 23.55 29.21
CA SER A 59 -17.34 22.35 28.56
C SER A 59 -18.35 21.22 28.31
N GLU A 60 -19.40 21.08 29.13
CA GLU A 60 -20.32 19.95 29.03
C GLU A 60 -21.25 20.04 27.80
N ASP A 61 -21.53 21.24 27.30
CA ASP A 61 -22.42 21.46 26.15
C ASP A 61 -21.71 21.13 24.82
N PHE A 62 -20.39 21.32 24.76
CA PHE A 62 -19.58 21.01 23.58
C PHE A 62 -19.44 19.49 23.38
N ASP A 63 -19.27 18.73 24.46
CA ASP A 63 -19.22 17.27 24.42
C ASP A 63 -20.55 16.63 24.01
N LEU A 64 -21.66 17.28 24.35
CA LEU A 64 -23.00 16.88 23.89
C LEU A 64 -23.19 17.16 22.39
N GLN A 65 -22.72 18.31 21.89
CA GLN A 65 -22.74 18.62 20.46
C GLN A 65 -21.85 17.69 19.64
N ILE A 66 -20.64 17.35 20.11
CA ILE A 66 -19.77 16.37 19.44
C ILE A 66 -20.44 14.99 19.41
N ARG A 67 -21.07 14.55 20.51
CA ARG A 67 -21.81 13.27 20.54
C ARG A 67 -23.07 13.26 19.67
N ALA A 68 -23.72 14.40 19.47
CA ALA A 68 -24.86 14.53 18.56
C ALA A 68 -24.40 14.51 17.09
N LEU A 69 -23.32 15.22 16.76
CA LEU A 69 -22.74 15.23 15.42
C LEU A 69 -22.25 13.84 15.01
N ASN A 70 -21.54 13.13 15.90
CA ASN A 70 -21.09 11.77 15.66
C ASN A 70 -22.26 10.78 15.48
N ARG A 71 -23.38 10.98 16.19
CA ARG A 71 -24.60 10.17 15.99
C ARG A 71 -25.28 10.45 14.64
N MET A 72 -25.22 11.68 14.14
CA MET A 72 -25.75 12.02 12.82
C MET A 72 -24.93 11.41 11.69
N PHE A 73 -23.60 11.34 11.82
CA PHE A 73 -22.76 10.64 10.85
C PHE A 73 -22.89 9.11 10.94
N ALA A 74 -23.11 8.55 12.14
CA ALA A 74 -23.31 7.10 12.31
C ALA A 74 -24.68 6.60 11.82
N ALA A 75 -25.73 7.45 11.80
CA ALA A 75 -27.07 7.03 11.40
C ALA A 75 -27.20 6.78 9.88
N ASP A 76 -26.38 7.44 9.06
CA ASP A 76 -26.36 7.28 7.59
C ASP A 76 -25.59 6.01 7.14
N GLU A 77 -24.79 5.42 8.02
CA GLU A 77 -24.03 4.18 7.77
C GLU A 77 -24.87 2.89 7.89
N THR A 78 -26.14 2.98 8.30
CA THR A 78 -27.04 1.81 8.38
C THR A 78 -27.52 1.32 7.00
N SER A 79 -27.15 2.02 5.93
CA SER A 79 -27.19 1.54 4.56
C SER A 79 -26.18 0.39 4.41
N LYS A 80 -26.58 -0.83 4.84
CA LYS A 80 -25.84 -2.11 4.76
C LYS A 80 -24.73 -2.00 3.73
N LYS A 81 -23.53 -1.64 4.20
CA LYS A 81 -22.34 -1.45 3.36
C LYS A 81 -22.10 -2.81 2.75
N ILE A 82 -22.65 -3.03 1.54
CA ILE A 82 -22.39 -4.22 0.73
C ILE A 82 -20.89 -4.22 0.68
N ARG A 83 -20.27 -5.16 1.42
CA ARG A 83 -18.81 -5.24 1.55
C ARG A 83 -18.31 -5.18 0.12
N SER A 84 -17.74 -4.05 -0.28
CA SER A 84 -17.24 -3.88 -1.63
C SER A 84 -15.95 -4.68 -1.63
N GLY A 85 -16.10 -6.01 -1.68
CA GLY A 85 -15.00 -6.91 -1.91
C GLY A 85 -14.25 -6.39 -3.12
N PRO A 86 -12.93 -6.58 -3.19
CA PRO A 86 -12.08 -5.95 -4.18
C PRO A 86 -12.62 -6.25 -5.59
N ILE A 87 -13.38 -5.30 -6.14
CA ILE A 87 -13.95 -5.44 -7.48
C ILE A 87 -12.76 -5.33 -8.42
N LEU A 88 -12.55 -6.37 -9.23
CA LEU A 88 -11.56 -6.33 -10.28
C LEU A 88 -12.02 -5.33 -11.35
N THR A 89 -11.59 -4.07 -11.19
CA THR A 89 -11.81 -3.02 -12.18
C THR A 89 -10.99 -3.31 -13.43
N THR A 90 -11.40 -2.78 -14.58
CA THR A 90 -10.64 -2.90 -15.84
C THR A 90 -9.22 -2.36 -15.70
N ALA A 91 -9.03 -1.25 -14.97
CA ALA A 91 -7.71 -0.70 -14.69
C ALA A 91 -6.87 -1.65 -13.83
N ARG A 92 -7.44 -2.23 -12.78
CA ARG A 92 -6.76 -3.19 -11.91
C ARG A 92 -6.32 -4.45 -12.66
N ARG A 93 -7.19 -4.99 -13.54
CA ARG A 93 -6.83 -6.11 -14.43
C ARG A 93 -5.62 -5.78 -15.30
N ARG A 94 -5.65 -4.65 -16.01
CA ARG A 94 -4.54 -4.23 -16.89
C ARG A 94 -3.23 -4.05 -16.13
N ASN A 95 -3.29 -3.52 -14.91
CA ASN A 95 -2.10 -3.38 -14.07
C ASN A 95 -1.52 -4.74 -13.68
N LEU A 96 -2.35 -5.71 -13.30
CA LEU A 96 -1.91 -7.08 -13.00
C LEU A 96 -1.34 -7.79 -14.23
N GLU A 97 -1.98 -7.65 -15.40
CA GLU A 97 -1.46 -8.19 -16.66
C GLU A 97 -0.10 -7.60 -17.01
N ARG A 98 0.06 -6.28 -16.86
CA ARG A 98 1.35 -5.60 -17.08
C ARG A 98 2.40 -6.01 -16.05
N GLU A 99 2.01 -6.20 -14.80
CA GLU A 99 2.88 -6.71 -13.74
C GLU A 99 3.37 -8.14 -14.06
N ILE A 100 2.48 -9.03 -14.51
CA ILE A 100 2.84 -10.38 -14.96
C ILE A 100 3.83 -10.35 -16.12
N ASP A 101 3.58 -9.47 -17.11
CA ASP A 101 4.47 -9.27 -18.25
C ASP A 101 5.87 -8.79 -17.79
N LEU A 102 5.94 -7.75 -16.95
CA LEU A 102 7.20 -7.26 -16.39
C LEU A 102 7.95 -8.32 -15.58
N LEU A 103 7.24 -9.12 -14.76
CA LEU A 103 7.86 -10.24 -14.05
C LEU A 103 8.46 -11.27 -15.01
N SER A 104 7.79 -11.56 -16.11
CA SER A 104 8.31 -12.50 -17.13
C SER A 104 9.55 -11.98 -17.85
N GLN A 105 9.68 -10.65 -17.98
CA GLN A 105 10.84 -9.99 -18.56
C GLN A 105 12.10 -10.05 -17.67
N LEU A 106 11.96 -10.45 -16.40
CA LEU A 106 13.10 -10.74 -15.53
C LEU A 106 13.75 -12.10 -15.82
N ASP A 107 13.26 -12.87 -16.79
CA ASP A 107 13.88 -14.12 -17.25
C ASP A 107 15.28 -13.82 -17.85
N PRO A 108 16.33 -14.58 -17.47
CA PRO A 108 17.68 -14.38 -17.99
C PRO A 108 17.77 -14.39 -19.53
N ASN A 109 16.98 -15.23 -20.21
CA ASN A 109 16.99 -15.32 -21.66
C ASN A 109 16.38 -14.06 -22.31
N PHE A 110 15.36 -13.48 -21.69
CA PHE A 110 14.79 -12.21 -22.13
C PHE A 110 15.81 -11.09 -21.96
N LEU A 111 16.39 -10.97 -20.76
CA LEU A 111 17.39 -9.94 -20.46
C LEU A 111 18.61 -10.03 -21.38
N MET A 112 19.13 -11.23 -21.66
CA MET A 112 20.28 -11.40 -22.57
C MET A 112 19.96 -11.01 -24.01
N LYS A 113 18.73 -11.26 -24.47
CA LYS A 113 18.30 -10.90 -25.83
C LYS A 113 18.06 -9.40 -25.97
N GLU A 114 17.31 -8.79 -25.06
CA GLU A 114 16.90 -7.38 -25.17
C GLU A 114 17.98 -6.38 -24.74
N SER A 115 18.92 -6.77 -23.86
CA SER A 115 20.07 -5.92 -23.52
C SER A 115 20.91 -5.58 -24.75
N LEU A 116 20.91 -6.45 -25.77
CA LEU A 116 21.63 -6.24 -27.02
C LEU A 116 20.87 -5.35 -28.02
N SER A 117 19.54 -5.36 -28.01
CA SER A 117 18.71 -4.69 -29.01
C SER A 117 18.16 -3.33 -28.56
N ALA A 118 17.69 -3.22 -27.33
CA ALA A 118 16.83 -2.12 -26.89
C ALA A 118 17.33 -1.37 -25.65
N GLY A 119 18.45 -1.79 -25.06
CA GLY A 119 18.98 -1.18 -23.83
C GLY A 119 18.08 -1.38 -22.60
N VAL A 120 17.16 -2.34 -22.66
CA VAL A 120 16.30 -2.70 -21.52
C VAL A 120 17.16 -3.42 -20.49
N THR A 121 17.25 -2.84 -19.30
CA THR A 121 18.00 -3.43 -18.17
C THR A 121 17.05 -3.98 -17.12
N GLU A 122 17.55 -4.89 -16.27
CA GLU A 122 16.83 -5.34 -15.07
C GLU A 122 16.35 -4.15 -14.22
N SER A 123 17.19 -3.12 -14.06
CA SER A 123 16.85 -1.91 -13.31
C SER A 123 15.65 -1.18 -13.90
N THR A 124 15.53 -1.14 -15.24
CA THR A 124 14.39 -0.50 -15.93
C THR A 124 13.10 -1.28 -15.67
N ILE A 125 13.14 -2.61 -15.74
CA ILE A 125 11.98 -3.47 -15.49
C ILE A 125 11.52 -3.36 -14.04
N VAL A 126 12.47 -3.39 -13.09
CA VAL A 126 12.18 -3.23 -11.66
C VAL A 126 11.60 -1.84 -11.38
N ALA A 127 12.12 -0.77 -11.99
CA ALA A 127 11.56 0.57 -11.85
C ALA A 127 10.11 0.67 -12.34
N GLU A 128 9.77 0.01 -13.46
CA GLU A 128 8.39 -0.03 -13.95
C GLU A 128 7.47 -0.86 -13.03
N LEU A 129 7.96 -1.95 -12.41
CA LEU A 129 7.20 -2.67 -11.39
C LEU A 129 6.87 -1.77 -10.19
N TRP A 130 7.87 -1.02 -9.68
CA TRP A 130 7.66 -0.07 -8.58
C TRP A 130 6.63 0.99 -8.95
N LYS A 131 6.68 1.54 -10.16
CA LYS A 131 5.70 2.51 -10.65
C LYS A 131 4.26 1.97 -10.57
N ILE A 132 4.04 0.70 -10.93
CA ILE A 132 2.72 0.06 -10.83
C ILE A 132 2.29 -0.05 -9.36
N TRP A 133 3.18 -0.48 -8.46
CA TRP A 133 2.85 -0.68 -7.05
C TRP A 133 2.58 0.63 -6.30
N TYR A 134 3.33 1.69 -6.58
CA TYR A 134 3.06 3.04 -6.07
C TYR A 134 1.74 3.60 -6.57
N GLY A 135 1.44 3.41 -7.85
CA GLY A 135 0.25 3.94 -8.53
C GLY A 135 -0.99 3.04 -8.42
N GLU A 136 -0.95 1.97 -7.62
CA GLU A 136 -1.96 0.92 -7.60
C GLU A 136 -3.37 1.44 -7.23
N ARG A 137 -3.43 2.51 -6.42
CA ARG A 137 -4.65 3.23 -6.02
C ARG A 137 -4.82 4.60 -6.70
N GLY A 138 -4.17 4.78 -7.85
CA GLY A 138 -4.29 5.97 -8.69
C GLY A 138 -3.36 7.11 -8.29
N ALA A 139 -3.25 8.10 -9.18
CA ALA A 139 -2.26 9.19 -9.10
C ALA A 139 -2.42 10.09 -7.86
N SER A 140 -3.62 10.21 -7.27
CA SER A 140 -3.81 10.98 -6.04
C SER A 140 -3.11 10.30 -4.85
N ASN A 141 -3.32 8.99 -4.70
CA ASN A 141 -2.73 8.22 -3.61
C ASN A 141 -1.23 8.00 -3.83
N GLU A 142 -0.77 7.87 -5.07
CA GLU A 142 0.66 7.89 -5.38
C GLU A 142 1.32 9.20 -4.92
N ARG A 143 0.71 10.36 -5.22
CA ARG A 143 1.24 11.66 -4.78
C ARG A 143 1.30 11.76 -3.26
N ARG A 144 0.24 11.35 -2.56
CA ARG A 144 0.23 11.30 -1.08
C ARG A 144 1.38 10.45 -0.55
N LEU A 145 1.58 9.25 -1.11
CA LEU A 145 2.67 8.37 -0.69
C LEU A 145 4.05 9.02 -0.89
N ARG A 146 4.25 9.73 -2.01
CA ARG A 146 5.50 10.48 -2.29
C ARG A 146 5.69 11.66 -1.35
N THR A 147 4.63 12.38 -0.96
CA THR A 147 4.71 13.47 0.01
C THR A 147 5.18 12.98 1.38
N ILE A 148 4.73 11.79 1.81
CA ILE A 148 5.23 11.16 3.04
C ILE A 148 6.73 10.85 2.93
N GLU A 149 7.20 10.36 1.77
CA GLU A 149 8.63 10.11 1.54
C GLU A 149 9.47 11.41 1.53
N GLU A 150 8.93 12.48 0.95
CA GLU A 150 9.58 13.80 0.94
C GLU A 150 9.75 14.35 2.37
N LEU A 151 8.74 14.14 3.23
CA LEU A 151 8.80 14.47 4.66
C LEU A 151 9.93 13.72 5.39
N LEU A 152 10.15 12.44 5.07
CA LEU A 152 11.24 11.64 5.65
C LEU A 152 12.63 12.17 5.26
N VAL A 153 12.76 12.68 4.04
CA VAL A 153 14.04 13.22 3.52
C VAL A 153 14.32 14.61 4.08
N ALA A 154 13.30 15.48 4.15
CA ALA A 154 13.47 16.87 4.58
C ALA A 154 13.81 17.00 6.07
N ASP A 155 13.05 16.29 6.92
CA ASP A 155 13.07 16.51 8.38
C ASP A 155 13.76 15.37 9.15
N GLY A 156 14.19 14.30 8.45
CA GLY A 156 14.94 13.20 9.04
C GLY A 156 14.21 12.52 10.21
N PRO A 157 14.92 12.12 11.29
CA PRO A 157 14.32 11.36 12.39
C PRO A 157 13.18 12.06 13.13
N SER A 158 13.10 13.39 13.12
CA SER A 158 12.02 14.12 13.79
C SER A 158 10.66 13.94 13.12
N SER A 159 10.61 13.61 11.82
CA SER A 159 9.35 13.42 11.10
C SER A 159 8.87 11.97 11.05
N TRP A 160 9.65 11.01 11.54
CA TRP A 160 9.29 9.60 11.51
C TRP A 160 7.93 9.29 12.17
N PRO A 161 7.58 9.85 13.35
CA PRO A 161 6.26 9.60 13.94
C PRO A 161 5.11 10.08 13.06
N GLN A 162 5.25 11.25 12.43
CA GLN A 162 4.24 11.78 11.52
C GLN A 162 4.11 10.90 10.27
N ALA A 163 5.24 10.49 9.68
CA ALA A 163 5.24 9.62 8.50
C ALA A 163 4.58 8.26 8.78
N GLU A 164 4.83 7.69 9.96
CA GLU A 164 4.16 6.46 10.41
C GLU A 164 2.64 6.63 10.49
N ILE A 165 2.15 7.72 11.09
CA ILE A 165 0.72 8.06 11.16
C ILE A 165 0.11 8.15 9.76
N GLU A 166 0.78 8.85 8.84
CA GLU A 166 0.29 9.02 7.46
C GLU A 166 0.27 7.71 6.67
N TYR A 167 1.29 6.85 6.82
CA TYR A 167 1.27 5.51 6.22
C TYR A 167 0.14 4.66 6.77
N MET A 168 -0.06 4.66 8.10
CA MET A 168 -1.16 3.93 8.73
C MET A 168 -2.52 4.44 8.28
N ALA A 169 -2.69 5.75 8.12
CA ALA A 169 -3.91 6.34 7.57
C ALA A 169 -4.20 5.86 6.14
N LEU A 170 -3.20 5.82 5.25
CA LEU A 170 -3.36 5.26 3.91
C LEU A 170 -3.72 3.77 3.92
N ILE A 171 -3.10 2.99 4.81
CA ILE A 171 -3.40 1.55 4.94
C ILE A 171 -4.84 1.37 5.46
N GLN A 172 -5.27 2.12 6.47
CA GLN A 172 -6.62 2.06 7.00
C GLN A 172 -7.67 2.45 5.93
N GLU A 173 -7.41 3.53 5.19
CA GLU A 173 -8.32 4.05 4.15
C GLU A 173 -8.55 3.03 3.01
N HIS A 174 -7.49 2.35 2.56
CA HIS A 174 -7.57 1.49 1.38
C HIS A 174 -7.63 -0.01 1.68
N CYS A 175 -7.17 -0.44 2.86
CA CYS A 175 -7.04 -1.84 3.25
C CYS A 175 -7.81 -2.18 4.54
N GLY A 176 -8.42 -1.20 5.23
CA GLY A 176 -9.22 -1.48 6.41
C GLY A 176 -10.45 -2.33 6.08
N ALA A 177 -10.63 -3.44 6.80
CA ALA A 177 -11.91 -4.12 6.81
C ALA A 177 -12.94 -3.16 7.43
N GLY A 178 -14.04 -2.88 6.72
CA GLY A 178 -15.10 -1.99 7.21
C GLY A 178 -15.92 -2.54 8.38
N ASP A 179 -15.40 -3.53 9.11
CA ASP A 179 -16.00 -4.14 10.29
C ASP A 179 -15.29 -3.54 11.51
N THR A 180 -15.85 -2.46 12.07
CA THR A 180 -15.29 -1.75 13.22
C THR A 180 -15.50 -2.47 14.55
N ASP A 181 -16.25 -3.58 14.55
CA ASP A 181 -16.71 -4.23 15.77
C ASP A 181 -15.72 -5.26 16.33
N SER A 182 -14.63 -5.58 15.63
CA SER A 182 -13.57 -6.43 16.16
C SER A 182 -12.39 -5.60 16.68
N ASP A 183 -12.00 -5.81 17.94
CA ASP A 183 -10.81 -5.19 18.57
C ASP A 183 -9.49 -5.51 17.83
N GLU A 184 -9.49 -6.47 16.91
CA GLU A 184 -8.33 -6.82 16.10
C GLU A 184 -8.35 -6.10 14.75
N ILE A 185 -7.38 -5.20 14.55
CA ILE A 185 -7.21 -4.46 13.29
C ILE A 185 -6.75 -5.42 12.19
N ASN A 186 -7.70 -5.89 11.38
CA ASN A 186 -7.42 -6.74 10.23
C ASN A 186 -7.38 -5.91 8.93
N PHE A 187 -6.19 -5.86 8.30
CA PHE A 187 -5.98 -5.17 7.04
C PHE A 187 -5.96 -6.15 5.87
N ASP A 188 -6.84 -5.97 4.88
CA ASP A 188 -6.78 -6.66 3.60
C ASP A 188 -5.76 -5.99 2.68
N LEU A 189 -4.49 -6.33 2.87
CA LEU A 189 -3.40 -5.81 2.04
C LEU A 189 -3.46 -6.32 0.59
N SER A 190 -4.39 -7.21 0.22
CA SER A 190 -4.53 -7.63 -1.18
C SER A 190 -5.01 -6.50 -2.11
N VAL A 191 -5.50 -5.41 -1.51
CA VAL A 191 -5.93 -4.19 -2.22
C VAL A 191 -4.75 -3.30 -2.60
N TRP A 192 -3.85 -2.98 -1.65
CA TRP A 192 -2.68 -2.14 -1.90
C TRP A 192 -1.57 -2.34 -0.86
N VAL A 193 -0.47 -2.96 -1.28
CA VAL A 193 0.64 -3.35 -0.38
C VAL A 193 1.71 -2.26 -0.18
N GLU A 194 1.82 -1.28 -1.08
CA GLU A 194 2.98 -0.37 -1.09
C GLU A 194 3.08 0.51 0.17
N PRO A 195 2.01 1.14 0.69
CA PRO A 195 2.10 1.92 1.93
C PRO A 195 2.58 1.08 3.13
N ALA A 196 2.15 -0.18 3.20
CA ALA A 196 2.62 -1.12 4.22
C ALA A 196 4.12 -1.46 4.04
N ASN A 197 4.60 -1.61 2.81
CA ASN A 197 6.02 -1.82 2.52
C ASN A 197 6.88 -0.61 2.94
N ARG A 198 6.36 0.60 2.74
CA ARG A 198 7.02 1.84 3.18
C ARG A 198 7.05 1.96 4.70
N LEU A 199 5.93 1.66 5.36
CA LEU A 199 5.86 1.56 6.81
C LEU A 199 6.86 0.53 7.36
N ALA A 200 6.91 -0.68 6.78
CA ALA A 200 7.86 -1.71 7.19
C ALA A 200 9.32 -1.21 7.10
N THR A 201 9.64 -0.45 6.05
CA THR A 201 10.96 0.15 5.85
C THR A 201 11.25 1.22 6.91
N LEU A 202 10.29 2.10 7.20
CA LEU A 202 10.41 3.11 8.25
C LEU A 202 10.64 2.46 9.62
N LEU A 203 9.86 1.44 9.97
CA LEU A 203 9.99 0.67 11.22
C LEU A 203 11.37 0.02 11.35
N TYR A 204 11.90 -0.54 10.25
CA TYR A 204 13.27 -1.07 10.23
C TYR A 204 14.30 0.02 10.54
N ILE A 205 14.17 1.20 9.93
CA ILE A 205 15.08 2.34 10.15
C ILE A 205 14.98 2.86 11.60
N MET A 206 13.79 2.82 12.20
CA MET A 206 13.54 3.14 13.61
C MET A 206 14.08 2.08 14.59
N GLY A 207 14.56 0.93 14.11
CA GLY A 207 15.00 -0.18 14.95
C GLY A 207 13.87 -1.06 15.50
N ARG A 208 12.63 -0.85 15.04
CA ARG A 208 11.43 -1.65 15.41
C ARG A 208 11.34 -2.89 14.52
N PHE A 209 12.30 -3.79 14.68
CA PHE A 209 12.51 -4.91 13.77
C PHE A 209 11.38 -5.95 13.80
N ASP A 210 10.82 -6.28 14.96
CA ASP A 210 9.71 -7.25 15.06
C ASP A 210 8.46 -6.78 14.31
N GLU A 211 8.12 -5.50 14.45
CA GLU A 211 6.99 -4.89 13.74
C GLU A 211 7.25 -4.82 12.23
N SER A 212 8.48 -4.45 11.84
CA SER A 212 8.90 -4.49 10.43
C SER A 212 8.76 -5.89 9.84
N LYS A 213 9.19 -6.93 10.57
CA LYS A 213 9.05 -8.34 10.17
C LYS A 213 7.57 -8.70 9.95
N MET A 214 6.73 -8.38 10.94
CA MET A 214 5.29 -8.63 10.87
C MET A 214 4.66 -7.99 9.62
N TRP A 215 4.99 -6.74 9.33
CA TRP A 215 4.49 -6.07 8.13
C TRP A 215 5.00 -6.73 6.84
N CYS A 216 6.28 -7.08 6.76
CA CYS A 216 6.80 -7.83 5.61
C CYS A 216 6.07 -9.17 5.41
N GLU A 217 5.79 -9.93 6.48
CA GLU A 217 5.06 -11.20 6.40
C GLU A 217 3.62 -10.99 5.90
N ARG A 218 2.94 -9.93 6.36
CA ARG A 218 1.60 -9.57 5.87
C ARG A 218 1.63 -9.19 4.38
N ILE A 219 2.60 -8.39 3.95
CA ILE A 219 2.77 -8.01 2.54
C ILE A 219 3.03 -9.24 1.68
N LEU A 220 3.92 -10.14 2.10
CA LEU A 220 4.27 -11.35 1.34
C LEU A 220 3.14 -12.38 1.33
N SER A 221 2.24 -12.34 2.31
CA SER A 221 0.99 -13.13 2.28
C SER A 221 0.03 -12.61 1.21
N ALA A 222 -0.03 -11.29 1.01
CA ALA A 222 -0.89 -10.66 0.00
C ALA A 222 -0.30 -10.67 -1.42
N LYS A 223 1.01 -10.42 -1.54
CA LYS A 223 1.75 -10.34 -2.81
C LYS A 223 3.11 -11.05 -2.66
N PRO A 224 3.18 -12.39 -2.82
CA PRO A 224 4.39 -13.18 -2.59
C PRO A 224 5.61 -12.80 -3.45
N TRP A 225 5.39 -12.17 -4.60
CA TRP A 225 6.41 -11.74 -5.54
C TRP A 225 6.88 -10.28 -5.32
N HIS A 226 6.45 -9.63 -4.24
CA HIS A 226 6.83 -8.24 -3.95
C HIS A 226 8.32 -8.14 -3.58
N ILE A 227 9.14 -7.68 -4.53
CA ILE A 227 10.62 -7.66 -4.43
C ILE A 227 11.09 -6.86 -3.20
N GLY A 228 10.43 -5.73 -2.90
CA GLY A 228 10.70 -4.90 -1.72
C GLY A 228 10.63 -5.70 -0.41
N ALA A 229 9.43 -6.16 -0.06
CA ALA A 229 9.20 -6.98 1.14
C ALA A 229 10.06 -8.27 1.20
N LEU A 230 10.33 -8.93 0.07
CA LEU A 230 11.21 -10.11 0.03
C LEU A 230 12.64 -9.78 0.47
N SER A 231 13.18 -8.64 0.00
CA SER A 231 14.50 -8.18 0.44
C SER A 231 14.48 -7.63 1.86
N GLY A 232 13.42 -6.88 2.22
CA GLY A 232 13.23 -6.29 3.53
C GLY A 232 13.16 -7.34 4.64
N ILE A 233 12.39 -8.41 4.46
CA ILE A 233 12.24 -9.43 5.51
C ILE A 233 13.55 -10.16 5.81
N VAL A 234 14.40 -10.38 4.80
CA VAL A 234 15.72 -11.00 5.00
C VAL A 234 16.60 -10.07 5.83
N LEU A 235 16.62 -8.77 5.51
CA LEU A 235 17.37 -7.77 6.28
C LEU A 235 16.88 -7.69 7.73
N VAL A 236 15.56 -7.74 7.95
CA VAL A 236 14.97 -7.75 9.29
C VAL A 236 15.38 -9.02 10.05
N CYS A 237 15.29 -10.20 9.44
CA CYS A 237 15.72 -11.46 10.08
C CYS A 237 17.21 -11.42 10.44
N MET A 238 18.06 -10.85 9.58
CA MET A 238 19.48 -10.62 9.91
C MET A 238 19.68 -9.69 11.11
N ARG A 239 18.86 -8.65 11.28
CA ARG A 239 18.93 -7.76 12.44
C ARG A 239 18.47 -8.42 13.73
N LEU A 240 17.51 -9.33 13.63
CA LEU A 240 16.98 -10.12 14.75
C LEU A 240 17.85 -11.34 15.10
N ASN A 241 18.89 -11.64 14.30
CA ASN A 241 19.63 -12.92 14.35
C ASN A 241 18.71 -14.15 14.21
N ASP A 242 17.65 -14.01 13.41
CA ASP A 242 16.71 -15.08 13.09
C ASP A 242 17.23 -15.89 11.88
N GLU A 243 18.11 -16.86 12.17
CA GLU A 243 18.71 -17.73 11.16
C GLU A 243 17.66 -18.54 10.39
N GLU A 244 16.63 -19.04 11.07
CA GLU A 244 15.53 -19.77 10.46
C GLU A 244 14.77 -18.89 9.45
N GLY A 245 14.48 -17.64 9.84
CA GLY A 245 13.88 -16.64 8.97
C GLY A 245 14.71 -16.34 7.72
N ILE A 246 16.03 -16.21 7.86
CA ILE A 246 16.93 -16.00 6.71
C ILE A 246 16.86 -17.20 5.75
N LEU A 247 16.97 -18.42 6.27
CA LEU A 247 16.92 -19.64 5.45
C LEU A 247 15.56 -19.82 4.76
N LYS A 248 14.47 -19.40 5.41
CA LYS A 248 13.12 -19.42 4.85
C LYS A 248 12.93 -18.41 3.73
N TRP A 249 13.38 -17.17 3.91
CA TRP A 249 13.03 -16.05 3.03
C TRP A 249 14.08 -15.75 1.96
N ALA A 250 15.37 -15.94 2.21
CA ALA A 250 16.42 -15.60 1.24
C ALA A 250 16.28 -16.32 -0.12
N PRO A 251 15.95 -17.64 -0.19
CA PRO A 251 15.75 -18.32 -1.48
C PRO A 251 14.51 -17.84 -2.25
N ARG A 252 13.62 -17.08 -1.61
CA ARG A 252 12.43 -16.49 -2.23
C ARG A 252 12.72 -15.12 -2.85
N GLY A 253 13.84 -14.49 -2.51
CA GLY A 253 14.26 -13.19 -3.03
C GLY A 253 14.74 -13.24 -4.49
N LEU A 254 14.76 -12.08 -5.13
CA LEU A 254 15.29 -11.93 -6.48
C LEU A 254 16.82 -12.05 -6.46
N THR A 255 17.37 -13.13 -7.04
CA THR A 255 18.80 -13.45 -6.96
C THR A 255 19.62 -12.67 -7.97
N ILE A 256 20.69 -11.97 -7.59
CA ILE A 256 21.60 -11.24 -8.51
C ILE A 256 21.94 -12.11 -9.72
N LEU A 257 21.81 -11.56 -10.94
CA LEU A 257 22.02 -12.32 -12.18
C LEU A 257 23.52 -12.56 -12.41
N SER A 258 23.92 -13.82 -12.45
CA SER A 258 25.27 -14.31 -12.72
C SER A 258 25.16 -15.69 -13.38
N GLU A 259 26.22 -16.21 -14.00
CA GLU A 259 26.20 -17.53 -14.64
C GLU A 259 25.74 -18.64 -13.67
N GLU A 260 26.15 -18.56 -12.41
CA GLU A 260 25.83 -19.50 -11.34
C GLU A 260 24.36 -19.43 -10.89
N THR A 261 23.72 -18.27 -11.06
CA THR A 261 22.36 -18.01 -10.56
C THR A 261 21.30 -17.98 -11.65
N ILE A 262 21.65 -18.17 -12.94
CA ILE A 262 20.69 -18.19 -14.06
C ILE A 262 19.54 -19.16 -13.79
N ALA A 263 19.84 -20.38 -13.38
CA ALA A 263 18.82 -21.41 -13.13
C ALA A 263 17.90 -21.01 -11.96
N ALA A 264 18.47 -20.48 -10.87
CA ALA A 264 17.71 -20.00 -9.72
C ALA A 264 16.83 -18.80 -10.07
N ARG A 265 17.36 -17.85 -10.87
CA ARG A 265 16.61 -16.69 -11.36
C ARG A 265 15.45 -17.12 -12.25
N LYS A 266 15.67 -18.07 -13.17
CA LYS A 266 14.61 -18.61 -14.03
C LYS A 266 13.50 -19.27 -13.21
N ALA A 267 13.85 -20.14 -12.26
CA ALA A 267 12.89 -20.76 -11.36
C ALA A 267 12.13 -19.73 -10.51
N TRP A 268 12.79 -18.65 -10.08
CA TRP A 268 12.15 -17.53 -9.40
C TRP A 268 11.11 -16.86 -10.30
N VAL A 269 11.45 -16.54 -11.55
CA VAL A 269 10.54 -15.88 -12.50
C VAL A 269 9.33 -16.76 -12.78
N GLU A 270 9.53 -18.03 -13.13
CA GLU A 270 8.46 -18.99 -13.42
C GLU A 270 7.46 -19.10 -12.26
N ARG A 271 7.96 -19.29 -11.04
CA ARG A 271 7.13 -19.36 -9.83
C ARG A 271 6.33 -18.08 -9.62
N ASN A 272 6.97 -16.91 -9.67
CA ASN A 272 6.31 -15.65 -9.35
C ASN A 272 5.31 -15.21 -10.43
N VAL A 273 5.61 -15.48 -11.71
CA VAL A 273 4.66 -15.32 -12.82
C VAL A 273 3.45 -16.23 -12.63
N SER A 274 3.66 -17.49 -12.23
CA SER A 274 2.56 -18.42 -11.95
C SER A 274 1.67 -17.95 -10.79
N LEU A 275 2.27 -17.48 -9.68
CA LEU A 275 1.52 -16.93 -8.55
C LEU A 275 0.72 -15.68 -8.93
N ALA A 276 1.33 -14.77 -9.71
CA ALA A 276 0.64 -13.56 -10.17
C ALA A 276 -0.53 -13.87 -11.13
N ARG A 277 -0.35 -14.84 -12.03
CA ARG A 277 -1.44 -15.33 -12.89
C ARG A 277 -2.58 -15.96 -12.08
N GLN A 278 -2.25 -16.79 -11.09
CA GLN A 278 -3.27 -17.39 -10.22
C GLN A 278 -4.07 -16.30 -9.50
N LYS A 279 -3.40 -15.29 -8.94
CA LYS A 279 -4.08 -14.16 -8.28
C LYS A 279 -5.04 -13.42 -9.21
N LEU A 280 -4.67 -13.22 -10.47
CA LEU A 280 -5.55 -12.61 -11.46
C LEU A 280 -6.81 -13.48 -11.69
N VAL A 281 -6.64 -14.79 -11.87
CA VAL A 281 -7.74 -15.74 -12.03
C VAL A 281 -8.67 -15.72 -10.81
N ASP A 282 -8.13 -15.76 -9.60
CA ASP A 282 -8.90 -15.72 -8.36
C ASP A 282 -9.73 -14.43 -8.26
N MET A 283 -9.15 -13.29 -8.63
CA MET A 283 -9.86 -12.01 -8.65
C MET A 283 -10.96 -11.95 -9.72
N GLU A 284 -10.75 -12.59 -10.87
CA GLU A 284 -11.77 -12.68 -11.92
C GLU A 284 -12.95 -13.55 -11.50
N GLU A 285 -12.67 -14.69 -10.87
CA GLU A 285 -13.70 -15.58 -10.32
C GLU A 285 -14.50 -14.90 -9.22
N LEU A 286 -13.83 -14.25 -8.28
CA LEU A 286 -14.47 -13.46 -7.24
C LEU A 286 -15.38 -12.39 -7.85
N SER A 287 -14.87 -11.61 -8.82
CA SER A 287 -15.67 -10.58 -9.50
C SER A 287 -16.87 -11.17 -10.25
N ARG A 288 -16.74 -12.36 -10.84
CA ARG A 288 -17.84 -13.06 -11.53
C ARG A 288 -18.92 -13.49 -10.55
N SER A 289 -18.53 -14.09 -9.42
CA SER A 289 -19.43 -14.50 -8.34
C SER A 289 -20.23 -13.32 -7.77
N TYR A 290 -19.59 -12.17 -7.57
CA TYR A 290 -20.30 -10.95 -7.14
C TYR A 290 -21.37 -10.50 -8.14
N ARG A 291 -21.08 -10.54 -9.45
CA ARG A 291 -22.05 -10.14 -10.48
C ARG A 291 -23.25 -11.10 -10.53
N THR A 292 -23.03 -12.40 -10.42
CA THR A 292 -24.11 -13.40 -10.43
C THR A 292 -25.03 -13.25 -9.21
N ASN A 293 -24.46 -12.98 -8.03
CA ASN A 293 -25.23 -12.79 -6.80
C ASN A 293 -26.11 -11.53 -6.86
N ILE A 294 -25.61 -10.45 -7.45
CA ILE A 294 -26.39 -9.21 -7.64
C ILE A 294 -27.54 -9.45 -8.64
N SER A 295 -27.29 -10.15 -9.76
CA SER A 295 -28.34 -10.44 -10.75
C SER A 295 -29.41 -11.41 -10.25
N GLY A 296 -29.05 -12.38 -9.39
CA GLY A 296 -29.97 -13.39 -8.88
C GLY A 296 -30.92 -12.86 -7.79
N GLY A 297 -30.54 -11.82 -7.06
CA GLY A 297 -31.37 -11.21 -6.01
C GLY A 297 -32.54 -10.37 -6.54
N ALA A 298 -32.45 -9.86 -7.78
CA ALA A 298 -33.46 -8.97 -8.35
C ALA A 298 -34.74 -9.70 -8.82
N GLY A 299 -34.74 -11.03 -8.93
CA GLY A 299 -35.80 -11.79 -9.61
C GLY A 299 -36.81 -12.53 -8.74
N ARG A 300 -36.75 -12.46 -7.39
CA ARG A 300 -37.54 -13.37 -6.53
C ARG A 300 -38.71 -12.78 -5.71
N ASN A 301 -38.94 -11.47 -5.67
CA ASN A 301 -39.87 -10.88 -4.69
C ASN A 301 -41.04 -10.04 -5.26
N ASN A 302 -41.43 -10.17 -6.53
CA ASN A 302 -42.54 -9.34 -7.07
C ASN A 302 -43.88 -10.04 -7.33
N ASP A 303 -44.02 -11.35 -7.13
CA ASP A 303 -45.28 -12.05 -7.48
C ASP A 303 -46.36 -12.05 -6.36
N ASP A 304 -46.07 -11.56 -5.15
CA ASP A 304 -47.05 -11.51 -4.04
C ASP A 304 -47.41 -10.09 -3.59
N ARG A 305 -47.23 -9.07 -4.42
CA ARG A 305 -47.73 -7.72 -4.10
C ARG A 305 -49.21 -7.63 -4.52
N PRO A 306 -50.18 -7.58 -3.59
CA PRO A 306 -51.59 -7.46 -3.93
C PRO A 306 -51.83 -6.20 -4.75
N ALA A 307 -52.60 -6.34 -5.84
CA ALA A 307 -52.93 -5.28 -6.77
C ALA A 307 -53.55 -4.07 -6.06
N LEU A 308 -52.74 -3.04 -5.78
CA LEU A 308 -53.24 -1.72 -5.44
C LEU A 308 -53.78 -1.08 -6.72
N THR A 309 -55.10 -1.02 -6.82
CA THR A 309 -55.85 -0.29 -7.83
C THR A 309 -55.41 1.18 -7.86
N THR A 310 -54.60 1.55 -8.84
CA THR A 310 -54.21 2.94 -9.07
C THR A 310 -55.37 3.70 -9.70
N LYS A 311 -55.85 4.71 -8.97
CA LYS A 311 -56.85 5.68 -9.41
C LYS A 311 -56.16 6.62 -10.41
N LYS A 312 -56.69 6.65 -11.63
CA LYS A 312 -56.24 7.48 -12.76
C LYS A 312 -56.28 8.97 -12.39
N MET A 313 -55.13 9.64 -12.30
CA MET A 313 -55.06 11.11 -12.28
C MET A 313 -54.82 11.64 -13.70
N PRO A 314 -55.35 12.83 -14.05
CA PRO A 314 -55.25 13.40 -15.38
C PRO A 314 -53.84 13.94 -15.64
N SER A 315 -53.38 13.72 -16.86
CA SER A 315 -52.18 14.27 -17.47
C SER A 315 -52.39 15.73 -17.85
N ASP A 316 -51.66 16.64 -17.22
CA ASP A 316 -51.34 17.94 -17.80
C ASP A 316 -49.93 17.87 -18.39
N GLU A 317 -49.88 17.87 -19.73
CA GLU A 317 -48.67 18.08 -20.53
C GLU A 317 -48.26 19.55 -20.42
N SER A 318 -47.02 19.80 -20.01
CA SER A 318 -46.35 21.06 -20.33
C SER A 318 -44.91 20.78 -20.75
N ASP A 319 -44.67 21.05 -22.03
CA ASP A 319 -43.37 21.12 -22.69
C ASP A 319 -42.36 21.95 -21.90
N ILE A 320 -41.20 21.35 -21.59
CA ILE A 320 -39.98 22.08 -21.28
C ILE A 320 -38.88 21.49 -22.15
N THR A 321 -38.45 22.28 -23.13
CA THR A 321 -37.32 22.00 -24.02
C THR A 321 -36.01 22.19 -23.26
N GLU A 322 -35.22 21.13 -23.11
CA GLU A 322 -33.83 21.17 -22.64
C GLU A 322 -32.92 21.64 -23.78
N ASP A 323 -32.44 22.88 -23.69
CA ASP A 323 -31.39 23.41 -24.57
C ASP A 323 -30.46 24.29 -23.73
N THR A 324 -29.53 23.69 -22.99
CA THR A 324 -28.23 24.26 -22.54
C THR A 324 -27.53 23.34 -21.54
N PHE A 325 -26.54 22.56 -21.98
CA PHE A 325 -25.43 22.15 -21.12
C PHE A 325 -24.20 21.78 -21.96
N TRP A 326 -23.02 22.24 -21.54
CA TRP A 326 -21.69 22.24 -22.18
C TRP A 326 -21.29 23.53 -22.94
N GLN A 327 -20.99 24.57 -22.16
CA GLN A 327 -19.83 25.45 -22.39
C GLN A 327 -18.98 25.45 -21.13
#